data_AF-A0A9E1QGY8-F1
#
_entry.id   AF-A0A9E1QGY8-F1
#
_cell.length_a   1.000
_cell.length_b   1.000
_cell.length_c   1.000
_cell.angle_alpha   90.00
_cell.angle_beta   90.00
_cell.angle_gamma   90.00
#
_symmetry.space_group_name_H-M   'P 1'
#
loop_
_entity.id
_entity.type
_entity.pdbx_description
1 polymer ?
#
loop_
_entity_poly.entity_id
_entity_poly.type
_entity_poly.pdbx_seq_one_letter_code
_entity_poly.pdbx_strand_id
1 'polypeptide(L)'
;MSEKVRQSTSVYALAAVFAVAFGVYGFGLSNSPLMSDRLAARQDHIRQHYDLWPAEVRASAYWERNPDVRADAFFGEGGAQGIFGAWVHYERHGIYEGRRWGP
;
A
#
# COMPACT_ATOMS: atom_id res chain seq x y z
N MET A 1 -33.91 6.52 34.39
CA MET A 1 -32.87 5.93 33.51
C MET A 1 -31.53 6.08 34.22
N SER A 2 -30.84 4.99 34.55
CA SER A 2 -29.64 5.00 35.40
C SER A 2 -28.49 5.75 34.73
N GLU A 3 -27.74 6.55 35.50
CA GLU A 3 -26.61 7.37 35.05
C GLU A 3 -25.55 6.56 34.28
N LYS A 4 -25.35 5.29 34.65
CA LYS A 4 -24.49 4.35 33.93
C LYS A 4 -24.92 4.12 32.48
N VAL A 5 -26.22 4.06 32.19
CA VAL A 5 -26.76 3.82 30.84
C VAL A 5 -26.51 5.03 29.94
N ARG A 6 -26.61 6.25 30.49
CA ARG A 6 -26.34 7.50 29.78
C ARG A 6 -24.86 7.67 29.47
N GLN A 7 -23.99 7.26 30.40
CA GLN A 7 -22.54 7.33 30.22
C GLN A 7 -22.06 6.33 29.15
N SER A 8 -22.60 5.11 29.14
CA SER A 8 -22.26 4.11 28.11
C SER A 8 -22.73 4.53 26.71
N THR A 9 -23.93 5.11 26.58
CA THR A 9 -24.43 5.56 25.27
C THR A 9 -23.55 6.64 24.66
N SER A 10 -23.06 7.59 25.47
CA SER A 10 -22.16 8.64 25.00
C SER A 10 -20.82 8.10 24.48
N VAL A 11 -20.25 7.09 25.14
CA VAL A 11 -18.98 6.47 24.73
C VAL A 11 -19.13 5.76 23.39
N TYR A 12 -20.21 4.99 23.21
CA TYR A 12 -20.47 4.31 21.93
C TYR A 12 -20.74 5.29 20.79
N ALA A 13 -21.48 6.37 21.06
CA ALA A 13 -21.71 7.42 20.08
C ALA A 13 -20.39 8.07 19.63
N LEU A 14 -19.50 8.38 20.57
CA LEU A 14 -18.19 8.96 20.27
C LEU A 14 -17.33 8.00 19.44
N ALA A 15 -17.26 6.72 19.85
CA ALA A 15 -16.53 5.69 19.13
C ALA A 15 -17.04 5.50 17.70
N ALA A 16 -18.35 5.55 17.49
CA ALA A 16 -18.96 5.48 16.16
C ALA A 16 -18.57 6.69 15.29
N VAL A 17 -18.56 7.91 15.84
CA VAL A 17 -18.12 9.11 15.11
C VAL A 17 -16.66 8.98 14.69
N PHE A 18 -15.78 8.52 15.59
CA PHE A 18 -14.38 8.29 15.25
C PHE A 18 -14.21 7.22 14.18
N ALA A 19 -14.94 6.10 14.27
CA ALA A 19 -14.87 5.04 13.27
C ALA A 19 -15.29 5.54 11.89
N VAL A 20 -16.37 6.32 11.80
CA VAL A 20 -16.83 6.92 10.53
C VAL A 20 -15.81 7.93 10.02
N ALA A 21 -15.27 8.80 10.89
CA ALA A 21 -14.26 9.78 10.50
C ALA A 21 -12.99 9.11 9.95
N PHE A 22 -12.50 8.05 10.61
CA PHE A 22 -11.36 7.27 10.12
C PHE A 22 -11.67 6.57 8.79
N GLY A 23 -12.86 6.02 8.62
CA GLY A 23 -13.30 5.41 7.37
C GLY A 23 -13.31 6.41 6.20
N VAL A 24 -13.92 7.58 6.41
CA VAL A 24 -13.99 8.66 5.41
C VAL A 24 -12.59 9.19 5.09
N TYR A 25 -11.75 9.40 6.11
CA TYR A 25 -10.37 9.85 5.90
C TYR A 25 -9.56 8.82 5.10
N GLY A 26 -9.60 7.55 5.50
CA GLY A 26 -8.91 6.46 4.82
C GLY A 26 -9.34 6.33 3.36
N PHE A 27 -10.65 6.39 3.10
CA PHE A 27 -11.20 6.36 1.75
C PHE A 27 -10.82 7.60 0.92
N GLY A 28 -10.85 8.80 1.51
CA GLY A 28 -10.43 10.03 0.85
C GLY A 28 -8.95 10.01 0.49
N LEU A 29 -8.11 9.50 1.39
CA LEU A 29 -6.67 9.38 1.18
C LEU A 29 -6.34 8.39 0.04
N SER A 30 -7.01 7.23 0.02
CA SER A 30 -6.80 6.20 -1.01
C SER A 30 -7.25 6.64 -2.41
N ASN A 31 -8.23 7.53 -2.49
CA ASN A 31 -8.74 8.07 -3.76
C ASN A 31 -8.19 9.47 -4.07
N SER A 32 -7.22 9.96 -3.30
CA SER A 32 -6.74 11.33 -3.49
C SER A 32 -5.88 11.47 -4.75
N PRO A 33 -6.11 12.53 -5.56
CA PRO A 33 -5.30 12.82 -6.75
C PRO A 33 -3.81 12.98 -6.41
N LEU A 34 -3.52 13.53 -5.23
CA LEU A 34 -2.15 13.69 -4.73
C LEU A 34 -1.40 12.35 -4.59
N MET A 35 -2.10 11.26 -4.30
CA MET A 35 -1.49 9.94 -4.23
C MET A 35 -1.32 9.33 -5.62
N SER A 36 -2.34 9.44 -6.48
CA SER A 36 -2.30 8.89 -7.85
C SER A 36 -1.31 9.61 -8.76
N ASP A 37 -1.25 10.95 -8.71
CA ASP A 37 -0.36 11.75 -9.56
C ASP A 37 1.11 11.50 -9.18
N ARG A 38 1.40 11.36 -7.89
CA ARG A 38 2.74 10.97 -7.42
C ARG A 38 3.10 9.55 -7.81
N LEU A 39 2.13 8.62 -7.76
CA LEU A 39 2.33 7.25 -8.20
C LEU A 39 2.65 7.21 -9.70
N ALA A 40 1.83 7.88 -10.51
CA ALA A 40 1.98 7.95 -11.96
C ALA A 40 3.31 8.61 -12.35
N ALA A 41 3.65 9.76 -11.76
CA ALA A 41 4.93 10.44 -12.00
C ALA A 41 6.13 9.57 -11.61
N ARG A 42 6.01 8.80 -10.52
CA ARG A 42 7.07 7.87 -10.11
C ARG A 42 7.19 6.69 -11.07
N GLN A 43 6.06 6.10 -11.48
CA GLN A 43 6.04 5.02 -12.46
C GLN A 43 6.65 5.48 -13.78
N ASP A 44 6.31 6.68 -14.25
CA ASP A 44 6.89 7.25 -15.48
C ASP A 44 8.38 7.52 -15.33
N HIS A 45 8.84 8.05 -14.18
CA HIS A 45 10.27 8.24 -13.94
C HIS A 45 11.04 6.91 -13.99
N ILE A 46 10.53 5.85 -13.34
CA ILE A 46 11.14 4.53 -13.38
C ILE A 46 11.10 3.97 -14.81
N ARG A 47 9.97 4.12 -15.49
CA ARG A 47 9.79 3.64 -16.88
C ARG A 47 10.76 4.29 -17.86
N GLN A 48 11.10 5.56 -17.64
CA GLN A 48 12.09 6.28 -18.45
C GLN A 48 13.54 5.89 -18.12
N HIS A 49 13.84 5.52 -16.87
CA HIS A 49 15.20 5.25 -16.42
C HIS A 49 15.57 3.76 -16.42
N TYR A 50 14.59 2.86 -16.45
CA TYR A 50 14.78 1.42 -16.38
C TYR A 50 14.10 0.70 -17.54
N ASP A 51 14.86 -0.20 -18.14
CA ASP A 51 14.38 -1.09 -19.20
C ASP A 51 13.32 -2.05 -18.61
N LEU A 52 12.09 -1.98 -19.14
CA LEU A 52 10.93 -2.67 -18.55
C LEU A 52 10.97 -4.19 -18.75
N TRP A 53 11.61 -4.65 -19.82
CA TRP A 53 11.65 -6.08 -20.15
C TRP A 53 12.49 -6.87 -19.11
N PRO A 54 13.69 -6.40 -18.69
CA PRO A 54 14.34 -6.90 -17.48
C PRO A 54 13.52 -6.70 -16.20
N ALA A 55 12.70 -5.64 -16.11
CA ALA A 55 11.97 -5.31 -14.89
C ALA A 55 10.87 -6.34 -14.56
N GLU A 56 10.10 -6.80 -15.55
CA GLU A 56 9.06 -7.82 -15.35
C GLU A 56 9.64 -9.15 -14.90
N VAL A 57 10.75 -9.58 -15.51
CA VAL A 57 11.44 -10.83 -15.12
C VAL A 57 11.98 -10.72 -13.69
N ARG A 58 12.58 -9.58 -13.32
CA ARG A 58 13.10 -9.35 -11.96
C ARG A 58 11.98 -9.23 -10.93
N ALA A 59 10.88 -8.57 -11.28
CA ALA A 59 9.71 -8.45 -10.42
C ALA A 59 9.08 -9.82 -10.16
N SER A 60 8.91 -10.63 -11.21
CA SER A 60 8.38 -11.99 -11.10
C SER A 60 9.27 -12.86 -10.21
N ALA A 61 10.59 -12.90 -10.47
CA ALA A 61 11.54 -13.64 -9.65
C ALA A 61 11.55 -13.15 -8.18
N TYR A 62 11.37 -11.84 -7.96
CA TYR A 62 11.25 -11.28 -6.63
C TYR A 62 9.99 -11.76 -5.91
N TRP A 63 8.83 -11.71 -6.56
CA TRP A 63 7.55 -12.15 -5.98
C TRP A 63 7.48 -13.67 -5.76
N GLU A 64 8.13 -14.46 -6.61
CA GLU A 64 8.24 -15.92 -6.40
C GLU A 64 8.98 -16.26 -5.09
N ARG A 65 10.05 -15.51 -4.78
CA ARG A 65 10.81 -15.70 -3.53
C ARG A 65 10.11 -15.10 -2.32
N ASN A 66 9.20 -14.15 -2.53
CA ASN A 66 8.57 -13.33 -1.50
C ASN A 66 7.04 -13.36 -1.65
N PRO A 67 6.40 -14.52 -1.36
CA PRO A 67 4.96 -14.69 -1.58
C PRO A 67 4.10 -13.77 -0.69
N ASP A 68 4.63 -13.37 0.46
CA ASP A 68 4.04 -12.37 1.35
C ASP A 68 3.91 -11.01 0.64
N VAL A 69 4.95 -10.60 -0.08
CA VAL A 69 4.94 -9.35 -0.87
C VAL A 69 4.08 -9.50 -2.11
N ARG A 70 4.10 -10.68 -2.75
CA ARG A 70 3.27 -10.94 -3.94
C ARG A 70 1.78 -10.75 -3.67
N ALA A 71 1.32 -11.13 -2.48
CA ALA A 71 -0.06 -11.01 -2.05
C ALA A 71 -0.42 -9.60 -1.51
N ASP A 72 0.55 -8.69 -1.38
CA ASP A 72 0.32 -7.37 -0.82
C ASP A 72 -0.53 -6.49 -1.77
N ALA A 73 -1.49 -5.76 -1.22
CA ALA A 73 -2.41 -4.93 -2.00
C ALA A 73 -1.75 -3.72 -2.67
N PHE A 74 -0.57 -3.30 -2.21
CA PHE A 74 0.16 -2.15 -2.74
C PHE A 74 1.40 -2.55 -3.54
N PHE A 75 2.18 -3.51 -3.05
CA PHE A 75 3.45 -3.97 -3.65
C PHE A 75 3.35 -5.27 -4.45
N GLY A 76 2.24 -5.98 -4.34
CA GLY A 76 2.04 -7.26 -4.98
C GLY A 76 1.84 -7.18 -6.49
N GLU A 77 1.74 -8.35 -7.12
CA GLU A 77 1.64 -8.50 -8.57
C GLU A 77 0.41 -7.79 -9.16
N GLY A 78 -0.71 -7.85 -8.44
CA GLY A 78 -1.94 -7.09 -8.74
C GLY A 78 -2.08 -5.79 -7.93
N GLY A 79 -1.03 -5.35 -7.25
CA GLY A 79 -1.08 -4.21 -6.34
C GLY A 79 -1.11 -2.87 -7.06
N ALA A 80 -1.39 -1.80 -6.31
CA ALA A 80 -1.47 -0.43 -6.84
C ALA A 80 -0.21 0.02 -7.62
N GLN A 81 0.97 -0.53 -7.31
CA GLN A 81 2.22 -0.22 -7.99
C GLN A 81 2.45 -1.02 -9.30
N GLY A 82 1.65 -2.05 -9.58
CA GLY A 82 1.84 -2.96 -10.70
C GLY A 82 3.22 -3.63 -10.68
N ILE A 83 3.86 -3.77 -11.85
CA ILE A 83 5.19 -4.40 -12.01
C ILE A 83 6.28 -3.77 -11.14
N PHE A 84 6.11 -2.49 -10.78
CA PHE A 84 7.07 -1.75 -9.97
C PHE A 84 6.95 -2.04 -8.48
N GLY A 85 5.85 -2.68 -8.04
CA GLY A 85 5.61 -3.01 -6.64
C GLY A 85 6.76 -3.80 -6.01
N ALA A 86 7.29 -4.78 -6.74
CA ALA A 86 8.45 -5.57 -6.33
C ALA A 86 9.70 -4.70 -6.07
N TRP A 87 10.03 -3.80 -7.02
CA TRP A 87 11.20 -2.91 -6.88
C TRP A 87 11.02 -1.95 -5.71
N VAL A 88 9.84 -1.33 -5.61
CA VAL A 88 9.54 -0.37 -4.55
C VAL A 88 9.58 -1.03 -3.18
N HIS A 89 9.04 -2.24 -3.05
CA HIS A 89 9.12 -3.00 -1.81
C HIS A 89 10.58 -3.32 -1.47
N TYR A 90 11.36 -3.80 -2.44
CA TYR A 90 12.76 -4.10 -2.23
C TYR A 90 13.54 -2.88 -1.71
N GLU A 91 13.41 -1.74 -2.38
CA GLU A 91 14.10 -0.49 -2.04
C GLU A 91 13.71 0.02 -0.64
N ARG A 92 12.43 -0.08 -0.26
CA ARG A 92 11.92 0.49 1.00
C ARG A 92 12.05 -0.45 2.19
N HIS A 93 11.86 -1.74 1.97
CA HIS A 93 11.72 -2.76 3.02
C HIS A 93 12.70 -3.90 2.82
N GLY A 94 12.76 -4.44 1.60
CA GLY A 94 13.52 -5.64 1.29
C GLY A 94 15.02 -5.56 1.61
N ILE A 95 15.66 -4.39 1.47
CA ILE A 95 17.07 -4.21 1.86
C ILE A 95 17.28 -4.46 3.36
N TYR A 96 16.41 -3.89 4.20
CA TYR A 96 16.49 -4.05 5.66
C TYR A 96 16.06 -5.44 6.12
N GLU A 97 15.18 -6.08 5.36
CA GLU A 97 14.72 -7.45 5.57
C GLU A 97 15.70 -8.50 5.01
N GLY A 98 16.79 -8.09 4.37
CA GLY A 98 17.80 -9.00 3.80
C GLY A 98 17.33 -9.77 2.55
N ARG A 99 16.28 -9.29 1.88
CA ARG A 99 15.78 -9.86 0.62
C ARG A 99 16.75 -9.56 -0.52
N ARG A 100 16.62 -10.29 -1.65
CA ARG A 100 17.49 -10.14 -2.82
C ARG A 100 16.73 -9.62 -4.03
N TRP A 101 17.31 -8.64 -4.72
CA TRP A 101 16.86 -8.15 -6.00
C TRP A 101 17.63 -8.77 -7.17
N GLY A 102 16.94 -9.04 -8.27
CA GLY A 102 17.51 -9.68 -9.45
C GLY A 102 17.17 -11.17 -9.55
N PRO A 103 17.60 -11.87 -10.61
CA PRO A 103 17.49 -13.32 -10.72
C PRO A 103 18.22 -14.01 -9.56
#